data_AF-A0A4Q3XNY0-F1
#
_entry.id   AF-A0A4Q3XNY0-F1
#
_cell.length_a   1.000
_cell.length_b   1.000
_cell.length_c   1.000
_cell.angle_alpha   90.00
_cell.angle_beta   90.00
_cell.angle_gamma   90.00
#
_symmetry.space_group_name_H-M   'P 1'
#
loop_
_entity.id
_entity.type
_entity.pdbx_description
1 polymer ?
#
loop_
_entity_poly.entity_id
_entity_poly.type
_entity_poly.pdbx_seq_one_letter_code
_entity_poly.pdbx_strand_id
1 'polypeptide(L)'
;MPSEGDQNQPVRIVILGGGTAGWMCAAALVRHLDSRDYTVTLIESDEIGTVGVGEATLPHIKIFNDTLGIDEARFMAETKATFKLGIEFVGWDQPGD
;
A
#
# COMPACT_ATOMS: atom_id res chain seq x y z
N MET A 1 8.04 -42.25 -19.62
CA MET A 1 6.92 -41.87 -18.72
C MET A 1 7.30 -42.35 -17.33
N PRO A 2 7.43 -41.47 -16.31
CA PRO A 2 6.95 -40.09 -16.24
C PRO A 2 7.93 -39.08 -16.85
N SER A 3 7.43 -37.93 -17.30
CA SER A 3 8.24 -36.78 -17.72
C SER A 3 8.80 -36.09 -16.48
N GLU A 4 10.12 -36.00 -16.39
CA GLU A 4 10.82 -35.23 -15.37
C GLU A 4 10.47 -33.74 -15.49
N GLY A 5 9.93 -33.19 -14.41
CA GLY A 5 10.03 -31.78 -14.07
C GLY A 5 9.12 -30.83 -14.85
N ASP A 6 7.83 -30.82 -14.52
CA ASP A 6 7.12 -29.54 -14.48
C ASP A 6 7.70 -28.75 -13.29
N GLN A 7 8.85 -28.12 -13.51
CA GLN A 7 9.43 -27.19 -12.57
C GLN A 7 8.48 -25.99 -12.55
N ASN A 8 7.55 -25.98 -11.60
CA ASN A 8 6.55 -24.93 -11.43
C ASN A 8 7.25 -23.57 -11.44
N GLN A 9 7.21 -22.88 -12.59
CA GLN A 9 7.89 -21.61 -12.74
C GLN A 9 7.16 -20.60 -11.85
N PRO A 10 7.89 -19.76 -11.09
CA PRO A 10 7.26 -18.76 -10.25
C PRO A 10 6.40 -17.82 -11.10
N VAL A 11 5.18 -17.56 -10.63
CA VAL A 11 4.25 -16.62 -11.28
C VAL A 11 4.90 -15.25 -11.35
N ARG A 12 4.84 -14.61 -12.52
CA ARG A 12 5.39 -13.26 -12.69
C ARG A 12 4.28 -12.22 -12.50
N ILE A 13 4.39 -11.42 -11.44
CA ILE A 13 3.47 -10.34 -11.13
C ILE A 13 4.12 -9.01 -11.50
N VAL A 14 3.46 -8.25 -12.37
CA VAL A 14 3.88 -6.89 -12.75
C VAL A 14 2.86 -5.90 -12.22
N ILE A 15 3.33 -4.93 -11.43
CA ILE A 15 2.55 -3.80 -10.92
C ILE A 15 2.95 -2.58 -11.73
N LEU A 16 2.04 -2.09 -12.58
CA LEU A 16 2.26 -0.89 -13.38
C LEU A 16 1.68 0.33 -12.66
N GLY A 17 2.55 1.24 -12.24
CA GLY A 17 2.21 2.40 -11.43
C GLY A 17 2.66 2.22 -9.97
N GLY A 18 3.34 3.23 -9.45
CA GLY A 18 3.74 3.30 -8.05
C GLY A 18 2.70 4.03 -7.19
N GLY A 19 3.16 5.04 -6.45
CA GLY A 19 2.34 5.70 -5.43
C GLY A 19 1.81 4.74 -4.37
N THR A 20 0.82 5.18 -3.59
CA THR A 20 0.27 4.41 -2.47
C THR A 20 -0.27 3.06 -2.92
N ALA A 21 -1.03 3.00 -4.03
CA ALA A 21 -1.66 1.77 -4.50
C ALA A 21 -0.62 0.71 -4.93
N GLY A 22 0.37 1.08 -5.75
CA GLY A 22 1.37 0.15 -6.25
C GLY A 22 2.25 -0.41 -5.15
N TRP A 23 2.77 0.48 -4.28
CA TRP A 23 3.67 0.09 -3.20
C TRP A 23 2.96 -0.70 -2.09
N MET A 24 1.72 -0.37 -1.75
CA MET A 24 0.94 -1.18 -0.79
C MET A 24 0.64 -2.58 -1.34
N CYS A 25 0.31 -2.70 -2.63
CA CYS A 25 0.10 -3.99 -3.28
C CYS A 25 1.38 -4.84 -3.25
N ALA A 26 2.51 -4.26 -3.66
CA ALA A 26 3.81 -4.94 -3.65
C ALA A 26 4.20 -5.43 -2.24
N ALA A 27 4.08 -4.55 -1.24
CA ALA A 27 4.42 -4.87 0.15
C ALA A 27 3.54 -6.01 0.70
N ALA A 28 2.23 -5.96 0.45
CA ALA A 28 1.30 -6.99 0.90
C ALA A 28 1.62 -8.36 0.25
N LEU A 29 1.89 -8.39 -1.06
CA LEU A 29 2.26 -9.62 -1.76
C LEU A 29 3.54 -10.21 -1.16
N VAL A 30 4.61 -9.43 -1.06
CA VAL A 30 5.92 -9.85 -0.50
C VAL A 30 5.80 -10.33 0.94
N ARG A 31 4.89 -9.76 1.73
CA ARG A 31 4.71 -10.14 3.14
C ARG A 31 3.97 -11.46 3.34
N HIS A 32 2.98 -11.76 2.48
CA HIS A 32 1.99 -12.81 2.74
C HIS A 32 2.17 -14.08 1.92
N LEU A 33 2.92 -14.05 0.82
CA LEU A 33 3.11 -15.19 -0.07
C LEU A 33 4.54 -15.76 0.05
N ASP A 34 4.72 -17.06 -0.25
CA ASP A 34 6.05 -17.68 -0.30
C ASP A 34 6.79 -17.17 -1.55
N SER A 35 7.95 -16.55 -1.36
CA SER A 35 8.74 -15.95 -2.44
C SER A 35 9.24 -16.95 -3.49
N ARG A 36 9.08 -18.26 -3.25
CA ARG A 36 9.34 -19.31 -4.24
C ARG A 36 8.26 -19.44 -5.30
N ASP A 37 7.04 -18.97 -5.02
CA ASP A 37 5.88 -19.17 -5.90
C ASP A 37 5.72 -18.04 -6.93
N TYR A 38 6.38 -16.89 -6.74
CA TYR A 38 6.20 -15.72 -7.57
C TYR A 38 7.38 -14.76 -7.55
N THR A 39 7.41 -13.86 -8.53
CA THR A 39 8.28 -12.68 -8.57
C THR A 39 7.43 -11.43 -8.76
N VAL A 40 7.81 -10.32 -8.11
CA VAL A 40 7.12 -9.01 -8.23
C VAL A 40 8.03 -8.02 -8.92
N THR A 41 7.52 -7.33 -9.92
CA THR A 41 8.16 -6.17 -10.55
C THR A 41 7.20 -4.99 -10.50
N LEU A 42 7.59 -3.90 -9.83
CA LEU A 42 6.86 -2.64 -9.86
C LEU A 42 7.54 -1.70 -10.86
N ILE A 43 6.76 -1.16 -11.79
CA ILE A 43 7.20 -0.20 -12.79
C ILE A 43 6.55 1.13 -12.46
N GLU A 44 7.34 2.09 -11.95
CA GLU A 44 6.91 3.44 -11.62
C GLU A 44 7.47 4.43 -12.62
N SER A 45 6.67 5.44 -12.98
CA SER A 45 7.11 6.55 -13.85
C SER A 45 8.11 7.44 -13.11
N ASP A 46 9.07 8.00 -13.84
CA ASP A 46 10.01 9.01 -13.33
C ASP A 46 9.44 10.44 -13.37
N GLU A 47 8.18 10.58 -13.79
CA GLU A 47 7.47 11.85 -13.90
C GLU A 47 7.39 12.59 -12.55
N ILE A 48 7.44 13.93 -12.60
CA ILE A 48 7.52 14.78 -11.40
C ILE A 48 6.34 14.47 -10.47
N GLY A 49 6.66 14.06 -9.24
CA GLY A 49 5.68 13.67 -8.23
C GLY A 49 4.64 14.76 -7.97
N THR A 50 3.40 14.33 -7.72
CA THR A 50 2.29 15.23 -7.36
C THR A 50 2.58 15.96 -6.05
N VAL A 51 2.16 17.22 -5.94
CA VAL A 51 2.19 17.94 -4.67
C VAL A 51 1.25 17.26 -3.68
N GLY A 52 1.78 16.84 -2.52
CA GLY A 52 0.98 16.25 -1.45
C GLY A 52 0.08 17.29 -0.78
N VAL A 53 -1.24 17.09 -0.87
CA VAL A 53 -2.26 17.93 -0.20
C VAL A 53 -2.79 17.32 1.11
N GLY A 54 -2.23 16.18 1.51
CA GLY A 54 -2.68 15.38 2.65
C GLY A 54 -3.69 14.31 2.24
N GLU A 55 -3.64 13.18 2.93
CA GLU A 55 -4.56 12.06 2.77
C GLU A 55 -5.03 11.60 4.14
N ALA A 56 -6.33 11.32 4.26
CA ALA A 56 -6.95 10.84 5.49
C ALA A 56 -7.27 9.35 5.36
N THR A 57 -7.07 8.59 6.42
CA THR A 57 -7.32 7.14 6.44
C THR A 57 -8.48 6.79 7.38
N LEU A 58 -8.68 5.49 7.58
CA LEU A 58 -9.54 4.88 8.58
C LEU A 58 -8.67 3.98 9.50
N PRO A 59 -9.16 3.56 10.68
CA PRO A 59 -8.33 2.87 11.68
C PRO A 59 -7.61 1.60 11.19
N HIS A 60 -8.09 0.95 10.13
CA HIS A 60 -7.49 -0.26 9.56
C HIS A 60 -6.12 -0.04 8.91
N ILE A 61 -5.69 1.22 8.66
CA ILE A 61 -4.32 1.48 8.21
C ILE A 61 -3.29 0.94 9.20
N LYS A 62 -3.60 0.98 10.51
CA LYS A 62 -2.73 0.42 11.55
C LYS A 62 -2.56 -1.08 11.38
N ILE A 63 -3.65 -1.81 11.12
CA ILE A 63 -3.61 -3.27 10.92
C ILE A 63 -2.73 -3.60 9.72
N PHE A 64 -2.86 -2.87 8.61
CA PHE A 64 -2.00 -3.05 7.44
C PHE A 64 -0.52 -2.82 7.76
N ASN A 65 -0.18 -1.75 8.47
CA ASN A 65 1.21 -1.50 8.86
C ASN A 65 1.75 -2.58 9.82
N ASP A 66 0.93 -3.03 10.77
CA ASP A 66 1.29 -4.10 11.70
C ASP A 66 1.54 -5.42 10.96
N THR A 67 0.75 -5.76 9.94
CA THR A 67 1.00 -6.99 9.15
C THR A 67 2.32 -6.93 8.41
N LEU A 68 2.71 -5.76 7.92
CA LEU A 68 4.01 -5.51 7.29
C LEU A 68 5.18 -5.41 8.29
N GLY A 69 4.90 -5.36 9.60
CA GLY A 69 5.92 -5.19 10.64
C GLY A 69 6.48 -3.75 10.70
N ILE A 70 5.70 -2.77 10.26
CA ILE A 70 6.06 -1.36 10.28
C ILE A 70 5.69 -0.77 11.64
N ASP A 71 6.68 -0.24 12.36
CA ASP A 71 6.46 0.47 13.61
C ASP A 71 5.62 1.74 13.39
N GLU A 72 4.58 1.91 14.19
CA GLU A 72 3.62 3.02 14.06
C GLU A 72 4.27 4.38 14.33
N ALA A 73 5.11 4.50 15.36
CA ALA A 73 5.76 5.77 15.69
C ALA A 73 6.72 6.21 14.58
N ARG A 74 7.47 5.26 14.01
CA ARG A 74 8.32 5.50 12.84
C ARG A 74 7.49 5.89 11.61
N PHE A 75 6.43 5.14 11.30
CA PHE A 75 5.55 5.46 10.17
C PHE A 75 5.00 6.89 10.27
N MET A 76 4.52 7.27 11.45
CA MET A 76 4.00 8.61 11.72
C MET A 76 5.07 9.70 11.50
N ALA A 77 6.30 9.47 11.97
CA ALA A 77 7.40 10.42 11.82
C ALA A 77 7.83 10.60 10.35
N GLU A 78 7.98 9.50 9.60
CA GLU A 78 8.43 9.51 8.20
C GLU A 78 7.37 10.14 7.27
N THR A 79 6.08 9.96 7.59
CA THR A 79 4.97 10.47 6.77
C THR A 79 4.46 11.84 7.21
N LYS A 80 4.98 12.39 8.32
CA LYS A 80 4.45 13.61 8.96
C LYS A 80 2.95 13.50 9.28
N ALA A 81 2.50 12.31 9.65
CA ALA A 81 1.10 12.04 9.92
C ALA A 81 0.64 12.67 11.25
N THR A 82 -0.68 12.77 11.40
CA THR A 82 -1.36 13.19 12.63
C THR A 82 -2.60 12.32 12.85
N PHE A 83 -3.23 12.45 14.01
CA PHE A 83 -4.41 11.66 14.37
C PHE A 83 -5.68 12.26 13.77
N LYS A 84 -6.49 11.40 13.13
CA LYS A 84 -7.85 11.71 12.69
C LYS A 84 -8.86 11.05 13.63
N LEU A 85 -9.65 11.86 14.32
CA LEU A 85 -10.70 11.38 15.23
C LEU A 85 -12.04 11.16 14.54
N GLY A 86 -12.29 11.85 13.41
CA GLY A 86 -13.56 11.79 12.69
C GLY A 86 -13.54 12.65 11.43
N ILE A 87 -14.72 12.86 10.86
CA ILE A 87 -14.97 13.83 9.78
C ILE A 87 -16.01 14.80 10.31
N GLU A 88 -15.68 16.08 10.30
CA GLU A 88 -16.62 17.16 10.59
C GLU A 88 -17.26 17.61 9.28
N PHE A 89 -18.59 17.67 9.27
CA PHE A 89 -19.37 18.11 8.12
C PHE A 89 -19.92 19.52 8.40
N VAL A 90 -19.23 20.55 7.92
CA VAL A 90 -19.60 21.97 8.10
C VAL A 90 -20.40 22.47 6.90
N GLY A 91 -21.53 23.13 7.12
CA GLY A 91 -22.37 23.70 6.06
C GLY A 91 -23.09 22.69 5.16
N TRP A 92 -23.34 21.46 5.63
CA TRP A 92 -23.99 20.41 4.83
C TRP A 92 -25.52 20.44 4.86
N ASP A 93 -26.13 20.97 5.92
CA ASP A 93 -27.60 21.07 6.04
C ASP A 93 -28.12 22.42 5.56
N GLN A 94 -27.67 23.51 6.20
CA GLN A 94 -28.15 24.87 5.90
C GLN A 94 -27.01 25.88 5.72
N PRO A 95 -27.24 26.95 4.92
CA PRO A 95 -26.27 28.03 4.80
C PRO A 95 -26.06 28.75 6.15
N GLY A 96 -24.82 28.73 6.65
CA GLY A 96 -24.44 29.42 7.88
C GLY A 96 -24.18 28.51 9.09
N ASP A 97 -24.45 27.21 8.97
CA ASP A 97 -24.00 26.17 9.91
C ASP A 97 -22.56 25.69 9.60
#